data_AF-A0A838UB66-F1
#
_entry.id   AF-A0A838UB66-F1
#
_cell.length_a   1.000
_cell.length_b   1.000
_cell.length_c   1.000
_cell.angle_alpha   90.00
_cell.angle_beta   90.00
_cell.angle_gamma   90.00
#
_symmetry.space_group_name_H-M   'P 1'
#
loop_
_entity.id
_entity.type
_entity.pdbx_description
1 polymer ?
#
loop_
_entity_poly.entity_id
_entity_poly.type
_entity_poly.pdbx_seq_one_letter_code
_entity_poly.pdbx_strand_id
1 'polypeptide(L)'
;MHVAATRDEAIENSAAVSALWYVNAAPRVFKVPRRIWYDMIKAGLHPNAARDTVAVQNLDPNETRIMPDDPEVLVLLKRMANGEAIGAREAHEALEKLDCVIIGDPDHCATKLEGYEAIGADRMMCLMQFGSIAHEAVLRSLDLAGRHLIPAFEKRPLHPAAADLRTVA
;
A
#
# COMPACT_ATOMS: atom_id res chain seq x y z
N MET A 1 4.91 2.28 2.89
CA MET A 1 4.87 2.83 4.25
C MET A 1 5.53 4.19 4.25
N HIS A 2 4.93 5.20 4.88
CA HIS A 2 5.54 6.51 5.10
C HIS A 2 5.21 7.00 6.51
N VAL A 3 6.24 7.34 7.28
CA VAL A 3 6.15 7.78 8.68
C VAL A 3 6.56 9.25 8.73
N ALA A 4 5.69 10.10 9.26
CA ALA A 4 5.96 11.52 9.50
C ALA A 4 5.79 11.84 10.99
N ALA A 5 6.12 13.04 11.46
CA ALA A 5 5.92 13.37 12.87
C ALA A 5 4.44 13.55 13.21
N THR A 6 3.62 13.95 12.24
CA THR A 6 2.16 14.06 12.37
C THR A 6 1.46 13.49 11.14
N ARG A 7 0.17 13.16 11.28
CA ARG A 7 -0.69 12.80 10.14
C ARG A 7 -0.75 13.88 9.06
N ASP A 8 -0.86 15.15 9.44
CA ASP A 8 -0.89 16.25 8.47
C ASP A 8 0.44 16.36 7.69
N GLU A 9 1.59 16.17 8.35
CA GLU A 9 2.90 16.13 7.66
C GLU A 9 2.96 14.95 6.67
N ALA A 10 2.39 13.80 7.01
CA ALA A 10 2.33 12.66 6.08
C ALA A 10 1.47 12.96 4.83
N ILE A 11 0.40 13.73 4.99
CA ILE A 11 -0.46 14.21 3.91
C ILE A 11 0.29 15.24 3.05
N GLU A 12 0.94 16.22 3.67
CA GLU A 12 1.72 17.27 3.00
C GLU A 12 2.87 16.69 2.18
N ASN A 13 3.53 15.65 2.71
CA ASN A 13 4.54 14.85 2.00
C ASN A 13 3.99 14.13 0.75
N SER A 14 2.68 14.20 0.50
CA SER A 14 2.00 13.59 -0.65
C SER A 14 2.27 12.08 -0.77
N ALA A 15 2.45 11.41 0.37
CA ALA A 15 2.74 9.98 0.42
C ALA A 15 1.58 9.17 -0.18
N ALA A 16 0.33 9.54 0.12
CA ALA A 16 -0.84 8.86 -0.43
C ALA A 16 -0.96 9.03 -1.96
N VAL A 17 -0.72 10.24 -2.47
CA VAL A 17 -0.71 10.50 -3.93
C VAL A 17 0.42 9.72 -4.60
N SER A 18 1.60 9.66 -3.97
CA SER A 18 2.73 8.87 -4.45
C SER A 18 2.42 7.37 -4.50
N ALA A 19 1.63 6.85 -3.56
CA ALA A 19 1.17 5.47 -3.56
C ALA A 19 0.18 5.21 -4.71
N LEU A 20 -0.79 6.10 -4.91
CA LEU A 20 -1.69 6.02 -6.06
C LEU A 20 -0.92 6.07 -7.38
N TRP A 21 0.07 6.95 -7.51
CA TRP A 21 0.93 7.03 -8.69
C TRP A 21 1.67 5.72 -8.93
N TYR A 22 2.26 5.12 -7.90
CA TYR A 22 2.98 3.86 -7.99
C TYR A 22 2.08 2.74 -8.55
N VAL A 23 0.88 2.59 -8.00
CA VAL A 23 -0.12 1.61 -8.46
C VAL A 23 -0.61 1.94 -9.87
N ASN A 24 -0.82 3.23 -10.17
CA ASN A 24 -1.27 3.68 -11.48
C ASN A 24 -0.20 3.48 -12.57
N ALA A 25 1.08 3.51 -12.21
CA ALA A 25 2.22 3.29 -13.11
C ALA A 25 2.50 1.80 -13.34
N ALA A 26 2.22 0.93 -12.36
CA ALA A 26 2.50 -0.50 -12.39
C ALA A 26 2.01 -1.21 -13.68
N PRO A 27 0.77 -0.99 -14.19
CA PRO A 27 0.31 -1.59 -15.44
C PRO A 27 1.22 -1.30 -16.65
N ARG A 28 1.76 -0.08 -16.73
CA ARG A 28 2.65 0.34 -17.81
C ARG A 28 4.06 -0.22 -17.62
N VAL A 29 4.57 -0.20 -16.39
CA VAL A 29 5.94 -0.61 -16.07
C VAL A 29 6.10 -2.12 -16.18
N PHE A 30 5.15 -2.89 -15.62
CA PHE A 30 5.20 -4.35 -15.60
C PHE A 30 4.47 -5.00 -16.78
N LYS A 31 3.85 -4.19 -17.67
CA LYS A 31 3.05 -4.66 -18.82
C LYS A 31 1.93 -5.63 -18.41
N VAL A 32 1.30 -5.36 -17.27
CA VAL A 32 0.16 -6.12 -16.73
C VAL A 32 -1.11 -5.30 -16.95
N PRO A 33 -2.19 -5.84 -17.54
CA PRO A 33 -3.42 -5.08 -17.74
C PRO A 33 -3.97 -4.43 -16.47
N ARG A 34 -4.38 -3.14 -16.54
CA ARG A 34 -4.97 -2.38 -15.41
C ARG A 34 -6.09 -3.14 -14.71
N ARG A 35 -6.94 -3.80 -15.47
CA ARG A 35 -8.08 -4.51 -14.92
C ARG A 35 -7.69 -5.68 -14.01
N ILE A 36 -6.52 -6.29 -14.19
CA ILE A 36 -6.00 -7.29 -13.24
C ILE A 36 -5.79 -6.65 -11.87
N TRP A 37 -5.14 -5.49 -11.82
CA TRP A 37 -4.95 -4.75 -10.57
C TRP A 37 -6.28 -4.31 -9.96
N TYR A 38 -7.22 -3.87 -10.79
CA TYR A 38 -8.54 -3.44 -10.32
C TYR A 38 -9.38 -4.60 -9.79
N ASP A 39 -9.36 -5.74 -10.46
CA ASP A 39 -10.04 -6.96 -10.03
C ASP A 39 -9.37 -7.54 -8.77
N MET A 40 -8.03 -7.45 -8.62
CA MET A 40 -7.35 -7.76 -7.36
C MET A 40 -7.80 -6.85 -6.21
N ILE A 41 -7.95 -5.55 -6.46
CA ILE A 41 -8.47 -4.59 -5.48
C ILE A 41 -9.94 -4.90 -5.13
N LYS A 42 -10.76 -5.28 -6.12
CA LYS A 42 -12.20 -5.59 -5.91
C LYS A 42 -12.45 -6.95 -5.26
N ALA A 43 -11.64 -7.96 -5.59
CA ALA A 43 -11.96 -9.37 -5.31
C ALA A 43 -10.86 -10.14 -4.55
N GLY A 44 -9.74 -9.52 -4.18
CA GLY A 44 -8.66 -10.18 -3.43
C GLY A 44 -7.94 -11.30 -4.20
N LEU A 45 -7.90 -11.21 -5.54
CA LEU A 45 -7.34 -12.24 -6.41
C LEU A 45 -5.83 -12.44 -6.23
N HIS A 46 -5.39 -13.70 -6.26
CA HIS A 46 -3.98 -14.08 -6.19
C HIS A 46 -3.36 -14.12 -7.59
N PRO A 47 -2.30 -13.34 -7.89
CA PRO A 47 -1.75 -13.19 -9.24
C PRO A 47 -1.07 -14.44 -9.82
N ASN A 48 -0.91 -15.51 -9.04
CA ASN A 48 -0.22 -16.74 -9.43
C ASN A 48 -1.17 -17.94 -9.66
N ALA A 49 -2.50 -17.76 -9.65
CA ALA A 49 -3.42 -18.84 -9.96
C ALA A 49 -3.65 -18.94 -11.49
N ALA A 50 -3.39 -20.12 -12.06
CA ALA A 50 -3.54 -20.37 -13.49
C ALA A 50 -4.97 -20.08 -14.03
N ARG A 51 -5.99 -20.22 -13.18
CA ARG A 51 -7.38 -19.83 -13.47
C ARG A 51 -7.49 -18.34 -13.82
N ASP A 52 -6.82 -17.51 -13.03
CA ASP A 52 -6.99 -16.06 -13.08
C ASP A 52 -6.17 -15.47 -14.24
N THR A 53 -5.10 -16.15 -14.67
CA THR A 53 -4.29 -15.80 -15.86
C THR A 53 -5.05 -15.95 -17.17
N VAL A 54 -6.00 -16.90 -17.28
CA VAL A 54 -6.79 -17.12 -18.51
C VAL A 54 -7.95 -16.12 -18.61
N ALA A 55 -8.59 -15.79 -17.48
CA ALA A 55 -9.72 -14.86 -17.44
C ALA A 55 -9.36 -13.42 -17.88
N VAL A 56 -8.07 -13.09 -17.93
CA VAL A 56 -7.57 -11.72 -18.12
C VAL A 56 -6.96 -11.46 -19.51
N GLN A 57 -6.88 -12.48 -20.38
CA GLN A 57 -6.24 -12.37 -21.71
C GLN A 57 -6.94 -11.38 -22.66
N ASN A 58 -8.23 -11.12 -22.45
CA ASN A 58 -9.05 -10.25 -23.30
C ASN A 58 -9.38 -8.89 -22.65
N LEU A 59 -8.74 -8.55 -21.53
CA LEU A 59 -9.02 -7.30 -20.82
C LEU A 59 -8.19 -6.15 -21.39
N ASP A 60 -8.82 -4.98 -21.52
CA ASP A 60 -8.12 -3.76 -21.92
C ASP A 60 -7.10 -3.35 -20.83
N PRO A 61 -5.79 -3.29 -21.17
CA PRO A 61 -4.77 -2.82 -20.24
C PRO A 61 -4.91 -1.34 -19.88
N ASN A 62 -5.73 -0.57 -20.60
CA ASN A 62 -5.95 0.86 -20.44
C ASN A 62 -7.39 1.20 -20.01
N GLU A 63 -8.17 0.26 -19.48
CA GLU A 63 -9.53 0.55 -19.01
C GLU A 63 -9.52 1.68 -17.95
N THR A 64 -10.15 2.81 -18.24
CA THR A 64 -10.23 3.96 -17.34
C THR A 64 -11.67 4.40 -17.02
N ARG A 65 -12.68 3.67 -17.52
CA ARG A 65 -14.08 4.00 -17.25
C ARG A 65 -14.41 3.76 -15.80
N ILE A 66 -14.86 4.81 -15.11
CA ILE A 66 -15.34 4.72 -13.72
C ILE A 66 -16.74 4.09 -13.73
N MET A 67 -16.93 3.09 -12.88
CA MET A 67 -18.19 2.36 -12.72
C MET A 67 -18.85 2.73 -11.39
N PRO A 68 -20.19 2.67 -11.27
CA PRO A 68 -20.90 3.06 -10.04
C PRO A 68 -20.53 2.24 -8.79
N ASP A 69 -20.05 1.01 -8.99
CA ASP A 69 -19.66 0.06 -7.94
C ASP A 69 -18.15 0.06 -7.64
N ASP A 70 -17.38 0.98 -8.25
CA ASP A 70 -15.94 1.04 -8.01
C ASP A 70 -15.64 1.49 -6.57
N PRO A 71 -14.76 0.78 -5.85
CA PRO A 71 -14.22 1.26 -4.58
C PRO A 71 -13.56 2.63 -4.77
N GLU A 72 -13.57 3.45 -3.71
CA GLU A 72 -13.04 4.82 -3.76
C GLU A 72 -11.60 4.91 -4.31
N VAL A 73 -10.72 4.03 -3.86
CA VAL A 73 -9.33 3.95 -4.37
C VAL A 73 -9.28 3.69 -5.88
N LEU A 74 -10.21 2.89 -6.41
CA LEU A 74 -10.29 2.58 -7.84
C LEU A 74 -10.80 3.77 -8.64
N VAL A 75 -11.76 4.52 -8.10
CA VAL A 75 -12.21 5.79 -8.68
C VAL A 75 -11.02 6.75 -8.80
N LEU A 76 -10.21 6.91 -7.75
CA LEU A 76 -9.03 7.78 -7.78
C LEU A 76 -7.98 7.31 -8.79
N LEU A 77 -7.71 6.00 -8.87
CA LEU A 77 -6.78 5.43 -9.85
C LEU A 77 -7.23 5.68 -11.30
N LYS A 78 -8.54 5.55 -11.58
CA LYS A 78 -9.11 5.79 -12.91
C LYS A 78 -9.10 7.28 -13.28
N ARG A 79 -9.44 8.17 -12.34
CA ARG A 79 -9.30 9.62 -12.51
C ARG A 79 -7.84 10.01 -12.81
N MET A 80 -6.89 9.49 -12.03
CA MET A 80 -5.46 9.70 -12.26
C MET A 80 -5.01 9.15 -13.62
N ALA A 81 -5.53 7.99 -14.05
CA ALA A 81 -5.26 7.43 -15.38
C ALA A 81 -5.82 8.31 -16.51
N ASN A 82 -6.93 9.01 -16.28
CA ASN A 82 -7.52 10.00 -17.19
C ASN A 82 -6.81 11.37 -17.14
N GLY A 83 -5.72 11.50 -16.37
CA GLY A 83 -4.91 12.71 -16.30
C GLY A 83 -5.40 13.75 -15.28
N GLU A 84 -6.36 13.40 -14.42
CA GLU A 84 -6.80 14.29 -13.34
C GLU A 84 -5.77 14.34 -12.21
N ALA A 85 -5.57 15.53 -11.65
CA ALA A 85 -4.80 15.70 -10.42
C ALA A 85 -5.63 15.27 -9.21
N ILE A 86 -5.05 14.41 -8.36
CA ILE A 86 -5.69 13.93 -7.13
C ILE A 86 -5.16 14.73 -5.95
N GLY A 87 -6.07 15.19 -5.08
CA GLY A 87 -5.69 15.96 -3.88
C GLY A 87 -4.97 15.10 -2.85
N ALA A 88 -4.02 15.68 -2.12
CA ALA A 88 -3.25 14.92 -1.11
C ALA A 88 -4.13 14.36 0.02
N ARG A 89 -5.06 15.18 0.53
CA ARG A 89 -5.99 14.78 1.59
C ARG A 89 -7.01 13.75 1.10
N GLU A 90 -7.58 13.96 -0.08
CA GLU A 90 -8.47 13.00 -0.75
C GLU A 90 -7.81 11.63 -0.94
N ALA A 91 -6.57 11.62 -1.46
CA ALA A 91 -5.82 10.38 -1.62
C ALA A 91 -5.57 9.69 -0.27
N HIS A 92 -5.24 10.45 0.77
CA HIS A 92 -5.00 9.92 2.10
C HIS A 92 -6.26 9.30 2.70
N GLU A 93 -7.40 9.99 2.64
CA GLU A 93 -8.68 9.51 3.17
C GLU A 93 -9.15 8.21 2.49
N ALA A 94 -8.96 8.10 1.17
CA ALA A 94 -9.33 6.90 0.42
C ALA A 94 -8.41 5.70 0.74
N LEU A 95 -7.10 5.94 0.84
CA LEU A 95 -6.10 4.89 1.09
C LEU A 95 -6.01 4.48 2.56
N GLU A 96 -6.39 5.34 3.49
CA GLU A 96 -6.30 5.08 4.93
C GLU A 96 -7.09 3.83 5.35
N LYS A 97 -8.16 3.51 4.61
CA LYS A 97 -9.02 2.34 4.83
C LYS A 97 -8.35 1.01 4.46
N LEU A 98 -7.21 1.05 3.78
CA LEU A 98 -6.48 -0.14 3.34
C LEU A 98 -5.38 -0.47 4.35
N ASP A 99 -5.43 -1.67 4.95
CA ASP A 99 -4.44 -2.10 5.95
C ASP A 99 -3.01 -2.13 5.39
N CYS A 100 -2.87 -2.44 4.10
CA CYS A 100 -1.57 -2.49 3.41
C CYS A 100 -0.94 -1.12 3.15
N VAL A 101 -1.70 -0.04 3.35
CA VAL A 101 -1.21 1.34 3.17
C VAL A 101 -0.99 1.97 4.53
N ILE A 102 0.25 1.90 4.99
CA ILE A 102 0.69 2.40 6.29
C ILE A 102 1.30 3.79 6.12
N ILE A 103 0.50 4.84 6.33
CA ILE A 103 0.92 6.24 6.16
C ILE A 103 0.40 7.07 7.33
N GLY A 104 1.27 7.74 8.09
CA GLY A 104 0.85 8.61 9.19
C GLY A 104 1.96 8.93 10.18
N ASP A 105 1.57 9.25 11.41
CA ASP A 105 2.48 9.37 12.55
C ASP A 105 2.92 7.99 13.09
N PRO A 106 3.91 7.92 14.00
CA PRO A 106 4.43 6.65 14.48
C PRO A 106 3.38 5.76 15.17
N ASP A 107 2.50 6.32 15.98
CA ASP A 107 1.48 5.57 16.73
C ASP A 107 0.45 4.96 15.77
N HIS A 108 0.03 5.73 14.77
CA HIS A 108 -0.86 5.25 13.71
C HIS A 108 -0.20 4.12 12.89
N CYS A 109 1.07 4.29 12.52
CA CYS A 109 1.79 3.27 11.77
C CYS A 109 1.98 1.99 12.60
N ALA A 110 2.27 2.10 13.90
CA ALA A 110 2.35 0.96 14.81
C ALA A 110 1.01 0.23 14.88
N THR A 111 -0.11 0.96 15.04
CA THR A 111 -1.46 0.37 15.10
C THR A 111 -1.77 -0.47 13.86
N LYS A 112 -1.43 0.01 12.66
CA LYS A 112 -1.61 -0.77 11.42
C LYS A 112 -0.70 -2.01 11.38
N LEU A 113 0.55 -1.88 11.83
CA LEU A 113 1.49 -3.01 11.92
C LEU A 113 1.04 -4.09 12.92
N GLU A 114 0.37 -3.71 14.01
CA GLU A 114 -0.20 -4.65 14.97
C GLU A 114 -1.25 -5.57 14.34
N GLY A 115 -2.01 -5.09 13.35
CA GLY A 115 -2.93 -5.94 12.58
C GLY A 115 -2.20 -7.08 11.85
N TYR A 116 -0.99 -6.82 11.34
CA TYR A 116 -0.16 -7.84 10.70
C TYR A 116 0.46 -8.80 11.73
N GLU A 117 0.93 -8.28 12.86
CA GLU A 117 1.43 -9.11 13.98
C GLU A 117 0.34 -10.07 14.48
N ALA A 118 -0.90 -9.60 14.61
CA ALA A 118 -2.04 -10.38 15.08
C ALA A 118 -2.42 -11.56 14.18
N ILE A 119 -2.12 -11.49 12.88
CA ILE A 119 -2.30 -12.61 11.94
C ILE A 119 -1.05 -13.51 11.83
N GLY A 120 -0.03 -13.25 12.65
CA GLY A 120 1.18 -14.06 12.75
C GLY A 120 2.33 -13.62 11.86
N ALA A 121 2.28 -12.42 11.24
CA ALA A 121 3.42 -11.90 10.51
C ALA A 121 4.55 -11.49 11.48
N ASP A 122 5.75 -12.06 11.32
CA ASP A 122 6.93 -11.76 12.15
C ASP A 122 8.06 -11.06 11.37
N ARG A 123 7.86 -10.86 10.07
CA ARG A 123 8.80 -10.23 9.14
C ARG A 123 8.04 -9.30 8.20
N MET A 124 8.31 -8.00 8.32
CA MET A 124 7.72 -6.97 7.47
C MET A 124 8.78 -6.32 6.59
N MET A 125 8.53 -6.31 5.28
CA MET A 125 9.32 -5.55 4.32
C MET A 125 8.49 -4.38 3.81
N CYS A 126 8.94 -3.16 4.07
CA CYS A 126 8.19 -1.96 3.73
C CYS A 126 8.79 -1.24 2.53
N LEU A 127 7.98 -1.01 1.49
CA LEU A 127 8.32 -0.05 0.44
C LEU A 127 8.17 1.38 0.99
N MET A 128 9.29 2.08 1.21
CA MET A 128 9.30 3.41 1.85
C MET A 128 9.70 4.55 0.91
N GLN A 129 10.47 4.26 -0.13
CA GLN A 129 10.76 5.21 -1.21
C GLN A 129 9.89 4.86 -2.42
N PHE A 130 8.90 5.71 -2.72
CA PHE A 130 8.01 5.50 -3.85
C PHE A 130 7.42 6.83 -4.35
N GLY A 131 7.06 6.86 -5.63
CA GLY A 131 6.49 8.04 -6.28
C GLY A 131 7.36 9.29 -6.16
N SER A 132 6.74 10.41 -5.81
CA SER A 132 7.36 11.73 -5.78
C SER A 132 7.56 12.29 -4.37
N ILE A 133 7.67 11.42 -3.35
CA ILE A 133 8.00 11.85 -2.00
C ILE A 133 9.40 12.46 -2.01
N ALA A 134 9.56 13.66 -1.42
CA ALA A 134 10.85 14.33 -1.35
C ALA A 134 11.89 13.46 -0.63
N HIS A 135 13.13 13.44 -1.13
CA HIS A 135 14.19 12.58 -0.59
C HIS A 135 14.39 12.76 0.93
N GLU A 136 14.40 14.01 1.41
CA GLU A 136 14.54 14.31 2.84
C GLU A 136 13.38 13.76 3.67
N ALA A 137 12.16 13.76 3.14
CA ALA A 137 11.00 13.18 3.80
C ALA A 137 11.10 11.64 3.85
N VAL A 138 11.68 11.00 2.83
CA VAL A 138 11.96 9.56 2.84
C VAL A 138 13.01 9.23 3.90
N LEU A 139 14.12 9.97 3.97
CA LEU A 139 15.15 9.78 5.00
C LEU A 139 14.59 9.99 6.40
N ARG A 140 13.77 11.03 6.60
CA ARG A 140 13.07 11.29 7.86
C ARG A 140 12.11 10.17 8.23
N SER A 141 11.38 9.63 7.27
CA SER A 141 10.50 8.48 7.49
C SER A 141 11.27 7.22 7.88
N LEU A 142 12.43 6.96 7.30
CA LEU A 142 13.29 5.83 7.68
C LEU A 142 13.81 6.00 9.11
N ASP A 143 14.24 7.20 9.47
CA ASP A 143 14.69 7.54 10.83
C ASP A 143 13.59 7.35 11.87
N LEU A 144 12.39 7.89 11.62
CA LEU A 144 11.23 7.72 12.51
C LEU A 144 10.81 6.25 12.63
N ALA A 145 10.78 5.50 11.53
CA ALA A 145 10.49 4.07 11.57
C ALA A 145 11.52 3.31 12.41
N GLY A 146 12.80 3.60 12.24
CA GLY A 146 13.88 2.98 13.01
C GLY A 146 13.84 3.31 14.51
N ARG A 147 13.47 4.55 14.87
CA ARG A 147 13.40 5.00 16.27
C ARG A 147 12.13 4.55 17.00
N HIS A 148 11.00 4.51 16.31
CA HIS A 148 9.71 4.32 16.97
C HIS A 148 9.06 2.97 16.66
N LEU A 149 9.13 2.50 15.41
CA LEU A 149 8.42 1.28 15.00
C LEU A 149 9.22 0.03 15.34
N ILE A 150 10.50 -0.05 14.94
CA ILE A 150 11.32 -1.26 15.20
C ILE A 150 11.35 -1.62 16.70
N PRO A 151 11.64 -0.68 17.64
CA PRO A 151 11.70 -1.01 19.06
C PRO A 151 10.35 -1.41 19.66
N ALA A 152 9.23 -0.97 19.08
CA ALA A 152 7.89 -1.30 19.56
C ALA A 152 7.54 -2.79 19.38
N PHE A 153 8.14 -3.46 18.39
CA PHE A 153 7.90 -4.87 18.08
C PHE A 153 9.04 -5.82 18.50
N GLU A 154 10.27 -5.30 18.69
CA GLU A 154 11.45 -6.14 18.99
C GLU A 154 11.31 -6.98 20.27
N LYS A 155 10.68 -6.43 21.32
CA LYS A 155 10.57 -7.08 22.64
C LYS A 155 9.30 -7.91 22.81
N ARG A 156 8.46 -8.00 21.79
CA ARG A 156 7.21 -8.75 21.86
C ARG A 156 7.49 -10.24 21.62
N PRO A 157 6.85 -11.14 22.38
CA PRO A 157 6.92 -12.56 22.09
C PRO A 157 6.35 -12.81 20.69
N LEU A 158 7.01 -13.66 19.91
CA LEU A 158 6.53 -14.02 18.58
C LEU A 158 5.13 -14.65 18.68
N HIS A 159 4.28 -14.34 17.71
CA HIS A 159 3.00 -15.00 17.58
C HIS A 159 3.21 -16.52 17.48
N PRO A 160 2.39 -17.37 18.15
CA PRO A 160 2.59 -18.83 18.16
C PRO A 160 2.75 -19.44 16.77
N ALA A 161 1.98 -18.97 15.79
CA ALA A 161 2.06 -19.42 14.40
C ALA A 161 3.44 -19.17 13.72
N ALA A 162 4.16 -18.13 14.16
CA ALA A 162 5.51 -17.83 13.66
C ALA A 162 6.61 -18.58 14.41
N ALA A 163 6.36 -18.98 15.67
CA ALA A 163 7.31 -19.73 16.49
C ALA A 163 7.57 -21.14 15.93
N ASP A 164 6.53 -21.79 15.39
CA ASP A 164 6.61 -23.14 14.81
C ASP A 164 7.44 -23.21 13.53
N LEU A 165 7.62 -22.09 12.81
CA LEU A 165 8.41 -22.06 11.56
C LEU A 165 9.94 -22.07 11.80
N ARG A 166 10.40 -21.72 13.00
CA ARG A 166 11.85 -21.69 13.33
C ARG A 166 12.40 -23.02 13.83
N THR A 167 11.55 -24.01 14.09
CA THR A 167 11.97 -25.35 14.55
C THR A 167 12.30 -26.32 13.41
N VAL A 168 12.19 -25.87 12.15
CA VAL A 168 12.44 -26.69 10.95
C VAL A 168 13.77 -26.34 10.26
N ALA A 169 14.61 -25.49 10.86
CA ALA A 169 15.95 -25.15 10.39
C ALA A 169 17.02 -25.67 11.36
#